data_AF-A0A485L1J3-F1
#
_entry.id   AF-A0A485L1J3-F1
#
_cell.length_a   1.000
_cell.length_b   1.000
_cell.length_c   1.000
_cell.angle_alpha   90.00
_cell.angle_beta   90.00
_cell.angle_gamma   90.00
#
_symmetry.space_group_name_H-M   'P 1'
#
loop_
_entity.id
_entity.type
_entity.pdbx_description
1 polymer ?
#
loop_
_entity_poly.entity_id
_entity_poly.type
_entity_poly.pdbx_seq_one_letter_code
_entity_poly.pdbx_strand_id
1 'polypeptide(L)'
;MSNQAVHRGIQCSGCRQSPIVGDRYMSARTPNFNVCAACERTRRYATYEPFLKLVRLQQPVVIGGRAPAKSQINPLDAIANRVINRSVNHFADHVADPALVGSTTRRQ
;
A
#
# COMPACT_ATOMS: atom_id res chain seq x y z
N MET A 1 3.87 12.95 27.46
CA MET A 1 2.54 12.85 26.80
C MET A 1 2.55 11.60 25.92
N SER A 2 1.77 10.58 26.25
CA SER A 2 1.72 9.33 25.49
C SER A 2 0.95 9.55 24.18
N ASN A 3 1.65 9.53 23.04
CA ASN A 3 1.05 9.62 21.71
C ASN A 3 0.37 8.30 21.37
N GLN A 4 -0.92 8.18 21.72
CA GLN A 4 -1.67 6.94 21.59
C GLN A 4 -2.42 6.87 20.26
N ALA A 5 -2.39 5.70 19.60
CA ALA A 5 -3.05 5.52 18.30
C ALA A 5 -4.57 5.77 18.38
N VAL A 6 -5.13 6.44 17.37
CA VAL A 6 -6.57 6.74 17.29
C VAL A 6 -7.18 6.11 16.04
N HIS A 7 -7.90 5.00 16.20
CA HIS A 7 -8.53 4.26 15.11
C HIS A 7 -9.88 4.88 14.72
N ARG A 8 -9.83 5.96 13.92
CA ARG A 8 -11.02 6.65 13.39
C ARG A 8 -11.90 5.71 12.55
N GLY A 9 -13.21 5.88 12.65
CA GLY A 9 -14.19 5.05 11.92
C GLY A 9 -14.35 3.62 12.46
N ILE A 10 -13.63 3.24 13.52
CA ILE A 10 -13.75 1.93 14.15
C ILE A 10 -14.44 2.06 15.50
N GLN A 11 -15.56 1.35 15.65
CA GLN A 11 -16.29 1.21 16.90
C GLN A 11 -15.93 -0.11 17.59
N CYS A 12 -15.80 -0.09 18.91
CA CYS A 12 -15.70 -1.29 19.73
C CYS A 12 -17.04 -2.02 19.76
N SER A 13 -17.10 -3.27 19.28
CA SER A 13 -18.28 -4.15 19.31
C SER A 13 -18.74 -4.47 20.74
N GLY A 14 -17.85 -4.36 21.74
CA GLY A 14 -18.15 -4.67 23.13
C GLY A 14 -18.78 -3.52 23.90
N CYS A 15 -18.10 -2.38 23.96
CA CYS A 15 -18.52 -1.21 24.74
C CYS A 15 -19.07 -0.04 23.90
N ARG A 16 -19.09 -0.17 22.57
CA ARG A 16 -19.54 0.86 21.60
C ARG A 16 -18.71 2.15 21.58
N GLN A 17 -17.56 2.19 22.25
CA GLN A 17 -16.61 3.31 22.14
C GLN A 17 -16.19 3.51 20.67
N SER A 18 -16.26 4.76 20.20
CA SER A 18 -15.81 5.19 18.88
C SER A 18 -15.24 6.62 18.96
N PRO A 19 -14.02 6.89 18.47
CA PRO A 19 -13.06 5.91 17.93
C PRO A 19 -12.42 5.05 19.02
N ILE A 20 -11.92 3.87 18.66
CA ILE A 20 -11.02 3.11 19.54
C ILE A 20 -9.70 3.89 19.68
N VAL A 21 -9.33 4.21 20.92
CA VAL A 21 -8.05 4.87 21.26
C VAL A 21 -7.16 3.84 21.96
N GLY A 22 -5.90 3.75 21.54
CA GLY A 22 -4.94 2.74 21.99
C GLY A 22 -5.02 1.45 21.18
N ASP A 23 -4.68 0.33 21.81
CA ASP A 23 -4.66 -0.96 21.13
C ASP A 23 -6.07 -1.36 20.68
N ARG A 24 -6.21 -1.64 19.38
CA ARG A 24 -7.39 -2.25 18.77
C ARG A 24 -7.14 -3.75 18.59
N TYR A 25 -8.11 -4.57 18.97
CA TYR A 25 -8.09 -6.02 18.77
C TYR A 25 -9.16 -6.40 17.75
N MET A 26 -8.76 -6.93 16.60
CA MET A 26 -9.67 -7.34 15.52
C MET A 26 -9.78 -8.85 15.48
N SER A 27 -10.99 -9.40 15.39
CA SER A 27 -11.17 -10.84 15.23
C SER A 27 -10.59 -11.30 13.89
N ALA A 28 -9.79 -12.36 13.91
CA ALA A 28 -9.28 -12.98 12.68
C ALA A 28 -10.32 -13.84 11.95
N ARG A 29 -11.39 -14.23 12.65
CA ARG A 29 -12.44 -15.13 12.13
C ARG A 29 -13.77 -14.44 11.86
N THR A 30 -14.03 -13.32 12.52
CA THR A 30 -15.29 -12.58 12.38
C THR A 30 -15.02 -11.20 11.79
N PRO A 31 -15.40 -10.98 10.52
CA PRO A 31 -15.27 -9.69 9.88
C PRO A 31 -15.92 -8.57 10.70
N ASN A 32 -15.30 -7.40 10.71
CA ASN A 32 -15.79 -6.18 11.38
C ASN A 32 -15.97 -6.27 12.90
N PHE A 33 -15.59 -7.39 13.53
CA PHE A 33 -15.61 -7.50 14.98
C PHE A 33 -14.31 -6.94 15.57
N ASN A 34 -14.44 -5.84 16.31
CA ASN A 34 -13.30 -5.11 16.87
C ASN A 34 -13.58 -4.80 18.34
N VAL A 35 -12.62 -5.00 19.22
CA VAL A 35 -12.73 -4.62 20.63
C VAL A 35 -11.55 -3.75 21.04
N CYS A 36 -11.79 -2.82 21.97
CA CYS A 36 -10.72 -2.04 22.58
C CYS A 36 -9.95 -2.89 23.62
N ALA A 37 -8.78 -2.42 24.04
CA ALA A 37 -7.97 -3.09 25.07
C ALA A 37 -8.73 -3.42 26.36
N ALA A 38 -9.65 -2.55 26.79
CA ALA A 38 -10.46 -2.79 27.98
C ALA A 38 -11.40 -3.99 27.80
N CYS A 39 -12.06 -4.09 26.64
CA CYS A 39 -12.97 -5.18 26.32
C CYS A 39 -12.24 -6.51 26.09
N GLU A 40 -11.09 -6.49 25.43
CA GLU A 40 -10.26 -7.70 25.23
C GLU A 40 -9.86 -8.32 26.58
N ARG A 41 -9.37 -7.49 27.51
CA ARG A 41 -8.95 -7.93 28.86
C ARG A 41 -10.05 -8.59 29.68
N THR A 42 -11.33 -8.32 29.37
CA THR A 42 -12.46 -8.99 30.07
C THR A 42 -12.61 -10.45 29.69
N ARG A 43 -12.04 -10.90 28.55
CA ARG A 43 -12.19 -12.24 27.97
C ARG A 43 -13.65 -12.66 27.69
N ARG A 44 -14.63 -11.76 27.83
CA ARG A 44 -16.05 -12.00 27.52
C ARG A 44 -16.32 -12.28 26.04
N TYR A 45 -15.37 -11.95 25.17
CA TYR A 45 -15.46 -12.10 23.71
C TYR A 45 -14.56 -13.22 23.17
N ALA A 46 -14.19 -14.21 24.01
CA ALA A 46 -13.35 -15.35 23.62
C ALA A 46 -13.93 -16.15 22.44
N THR A 47 -15.25 -16.16 22.26
CA THR A 47 -15.90 -16.77 21.09
C THR A 47 -15.51 -16.14 19.75
N TYR A 48 -14.97 -14.91 19.76
CA TYR A 48 -14.48 -14.20 18.58
C TYR A 48 -12.96 -14.27 18.42
N GLU A 49 -12.25 -15.00 19.30
CA GLU A 49 -10.82 -15.26 19.16
C GLU A 49 -10.51 -16.20 17.97
N PRO A 50 -9.30 -16.13 17.39
CA PRO A 50 -8.16 -15.31 17.83
C PRO A 50 -8.27 -13.84 17.44
N PHE A 51 -7.72 -12.96 18.28
CA PHE A 51 -7.63 -11.52 18.01
C PHE A 51 -6.25 -11.13 17.48
N LEU A 52 -6.23 -10.31 16.42
CA LEU A 52 -5.05 -9.60 15.94
C LEU A 52 -4.92 -8.28 16.69
N LYS A 53 -3.79 -8.07 17.37
CA LYS A 53 -3.48 -6.82 18.07
C LYS A 53 -2.92 -5.79 17.10
N LEU A 54 -3.62 -4.67 16.96
CA LEU A 54 -3.29 -3.57 16.06
C LEU A 54 -2.80 -2.39 16.91
N VAL A 55 -1.48 -2.26 17.03
CA VAL A 55 -0.78 -1.27 17.88
C VAL A 55 -0.53 0.08 17.21
N ARG A 56 -0.70 0.15 15.89
CA ARG A 56 -0.53 1.36 15.09
C ARG A 56 -1.77 1.59 14.26
N LEU A 57 -1.96 2.82 13.80
CA LEU A 57 -2.91 3.11 12.72
C LEU A 57 -2.56 2.17 11.57
N GLN A 58 -3.41 1.17 11.33
CA GLN A 58 -3.33 0.46 10.07
C GLN A 58 -3.58 1.53 9.01
N GLN A 59 -2.54 1.85 8.24
CA GLN A 59 -2.74 2.44 6.93
C GLN A 59 -3.81 1.61 6.21
N PRO A 60 -4.70 2.25 5.44
CA PRO A 60 -5.86 1.58 4.87
C PRO A 60 -5.41 0.30 4.16
N VAL A 61 -5.77 -0.84 4.75
CA VAL A 61 -5.56 -2.14 4.13
C VAL A 61 -6.55 -2.19 2.98
N VAL A 62 -6.09 -1.92 1.77
CA VAL A 62 -6.86 -2.10 0.53
C VAL A 62 -7.07 -3.60 0.33
N ILE A 63 -8.12 -4.16 0.94
CA ILE A 63 -8.59 -5.52 0.63
C ILE A 63 -9.30 -5.44 -0.73
N GLY A 64 -8.53 -5.63 -1.82
CA GLY A 64 -9.04 -5.69 -3.18
C GLY A 64 -8.54 -4.61 -4.16
N GLY A 65 -7.49 -3.84 -3.83
CA GLY A 65 -6.95 -2.82 -4.72
C GLY A 65 -5.43 -2.89 -4.81
N ARG A 66 -4.87 -2.73 -6.02
CA ARG A 66 -3.43 -2.56 -6.23
C ARG A 66 -2.90 -1.52 -5.23
N ALA A 67 -1.76 -1.81 -4.62
CA ALA A 67 -1.07 -0.87 -3.73
C ALA A 67 -0.97 0.52 -4.40
N PRO A 68 -1.10 1.63 -3.64
CA PRO A 68 -0.72 2.92 -4.18
C PRO A 68 0.77 2.87 -4.50
N ALA A 69 1.10 2.97 -5.79
CA ALA A 69 2.47 3.18 -6.22
C ALA A 69 2.96 4.50 -5.59
N LYS A 70 4.10 4.42 -4.90
CA LYS A 70 4.89 5.55 -4.36
C LYS A 70 4.38 6.10 -3.03
N SER A 71 4.92 5.55 -1.94
CA SER A 71 5.13 6.35 -0.74
C SER A 71 6.60 6.26 -0.35
N GLN A 72 7.26 7.42 -0.47
CA GLN A 72 8.57 7.79 0.08
C GLN A 72 9.81 7.35 -0.72
N ILE A 73 10.11 8.07 -1.81
CA ILE A 73 11.50 8.27 -2.25
C ILE A 73 11.94 9.61 -1.65
N ASN A 74 12.95 9.60 -0.78
CA ASN A 74 13.48 10.84 -0.22
C ASN A 74 14.19 11.64 -1.34
N PRO A 75 14.14 12.98 -1.34
CA PRO A 75 14.78 13.80 -2.38
C PRO A 75 16.33 13.68 -2.42
N LEU A 76 16.95 13.01 -1.44
CA LEU A 76 18.39 12.74 -1.40
C LEU A 76 18.80 11.48 -2.20
N ASP A 77 17.87 10.59 -2.58
CA ASP A 77 18.19 9.36 -3.31
C ASP A 77 18.27 9.55 -4.85
N ALA A 78 17.97 10.75 -5.36
CA ALA A 78 17.98 11.05 -6.80
C ALA A 78 19.40 11.21 -7.38
N ILE A 79 20.41 11.50 -6.56
CA ILE A 79 21.79 11.70 -7.04
C ILE A 79 22.51 10.36 -7.24
N ALA A 80 22.24 9.35 -6.41
CA ALA A 80 22.89 8.04 -6.51
C ALA A 80 22.48 7.25 -7.76
N ASN A 81 21.24 7.39 -8.23
CA ASN A 81 20.74 6.68 -9.42
C ASN A 81 21.22 7.27 -10.76
N ARG A 82 21.90 8.43 -10.75
CA ARG A 82 22.46 9.03 -11.96
C ARG A 82 23.82 8.44 -12.35
N VAL A 83 24.52 7.80 -11.40
CA VAL A 83 25.85 7.21 -11.64
C VAL A 83 25.76 5.77 -12.13
N ILE A 84 24.71 5.03 -11.76
CA ILE A 84 24.61 3.58 -12.06
C ILE A 84 24.01 3.29 -13.45
N ASN A 85 23.10 4.14 -13.97
CA ASN A 85 22.35 3.88 -15.20
C ASN A 85 23.03 4.33 -16.51
N ARG A 86 24.32 4.68 -16.49
CA ARG A 86 25.02 5.14 -17.70
C ARG A 86 25.59 4.00 -18.57
N SER A 87 25.55 2.76 -18.12
CA SER A 87 26.23 1.64 -18.80
C SER A 87 25.32 0.70 -19.60
N VAL A 88 24.00 0.94 -19.70
CA VAL A 88 23.05 0.01 -20.34
C VAL A 88 22.35 0.53 -21.60
N ASN A 89 22.54 1.79 -21.99
CA ASN A 89 21.87 2.37 -23.17
C ASN A 89 22.83 2.61 -24.35
N HIS A 90 23.57 1.58 -24.79
CA HIS A 90 24.38 1.66 -26.00
C HIS A 90 24.05 0.55 -27.02
N PHE A 91 22.76 0.32 -27.27
CA PHE A 91 22.30 -0.56 -28.35
C PHE A 91 21.00 -0.03 -28.94
N ALA A 92 21.05 1.09 -29.68
CA ALA A 92 20.05 1.45 -30.70
C ALA A 92 20.43 2.76 -31.39
N ASP A 93 21.53 2.78 -32.13
CA ASP A 93 21.76 3.78 -33.18
C ASP A 93 22.22 3.03 -34.41
N HIS A 94 21.39 2.98 -35.46
CA HIS A 94 21.61 2.62 -36.87
C HIS A 94 20.26 2.13 -37.42
N VAL A 95 19.55 2.68 -38.40
CA VAL A 95 19.71 3.81 -39.33
C VAL A 95 18.30 4.13 -39.85
N ALA A 96 17.95 5.39 -39.97
CA ALA A 96 16.84 5.85 -40.81
C ALA A 96 17.39 6.93 -41.74
N ASP A 97 17.33 6.70 -43.05
CA ASP A 97 17.49 7.77 -44.03
C ASP A 97 16.41 7.64 -45.12
N PRO A 98 15.54 8.65 -45.31
CA PRO A 98 14.47 8.67 -46.29
C PRO A 98 14.90 9.28 -47.63
N ALA A 99 14.16 8.91 -48.68
CA ALA A 99 14.13 9.48 -50.03
C ALA A 99 15.20 9.01 -51.02
N LEU A 100 14.76 8.36 -52.11
CA LEU A 100 15.00 8.77 -53.50
C LEU A 100 14.42 7.73 -54.49
N VAL A 101 13.83 8.26 -55.58
CA VAL A 101 13.45 7.59 -56.85
C VAL A 101 12.19 6.73 -56.78
N GLY A 102 11.12 6.93 -57.56
CA GLY A 102 11.02 7.51 -58.90
C GLY A 102 10.22 6.52 -59.76
N SER A 103 9.38 7.08 -60.62
CA SER A 103 8.35 6.45 -61.44
C SER A 103 8.80 5.35 -62.43
N THR A 104 7.80 4.55 -62.87
CA THR A 104 7.58 3.95 -64.21
C THR A 104 7.60 2.40 -64.39
N THR A 105 6.50 1.91 -65.00
CA THR A 105 6.35 0.80 -66.00
C THR A 105 6.35 -0.71 -65.62
N ARG A 106 5.14 -1.32 -65.78
CA ARG A 106 4.74 -2.40 -66.73
C ARG A 106 5.07 -3.91 -66.47
N ARG A 107 3.98 -4.71 -66.59
CA ARG A 107 3.80 -6.16 -66.92
C ARG A 107 4.33 -7.20 -65.92
N GLN A 108 3.46 -8.08 -65.44
CA GLN A 108 2.86 -9.21 -66.20
C GLN A 108 1.39 -9.37 -65.79
#